data_AF-A0A949NKA4-F1
#
_entry.id   AF-A0A949NKA4-F1
#
_cell.length_a   1.000
_cell.length_b   1.000
_cell.length_c   1.000
_cell.angle_alpha   90.00
_cell.angle_beta   90.00
_cell.angle_gamma   90.00
#
_symmetry.space_group_name_H-M   'P 1'
#
loop_
_entity.id
_entity.type
_entity.pdbx_description
1 polymer ?
#
loop_
_entity_poly.entity_id
_entity_poly.type
_entity_poly.pdbx_seq_one_letter_code
_entity_poly.pdbx_strand_id
1 'polypeptide(L)'
;MRGFNSSFVGAGANPQTWRSSEPFAAAYADYASEAVELPQTSEAAAPPPKPHFDATPFKRLSAEEIATDIDVLASDTPSDLQRKRRSFARLNHPDRTPSEWRDAATTRMKIANQLIDEALRKAVAKQA
;
A
#
# COMPACT_ATOMS: atom_id res chain seq x y z
N MET A 1 21.75 0.65 -35.02
CA MET A 1 20.51 -0.15 -35.06
C MET A 1 19.41 0.61 -34.34
N ARG A 2 18.26 0.72 -35.03
CA ARG A 2 16.90 1.16 -34.62
C ARG A 2 16.74 1.98 -33.33
N GLY A 3 16.57 3.30 -33.48
CA GLY A 3 15.86 4.14 -32.53
C GLY A 3 14.35 4.05 -32.79
N PHE A 4 13.55 3.89 -31.73
CA PHE A 4 12.09 3.80 -31.79
C PHE A 4 11.51 5.19 -31.51
N ASN A 5 11.07 5.90 -32.54
CA ASN A 5 10.30 7.14 -32.40
C ASN A 5 8.81 6.78 -32.48
N SER A 6 8.09 6.86 -31.37
CA SER A 6 6.63 6.77 -31.35
C SER A 6 6.04 8.18 -31.46
N SER A 7 5.56 8.54 -32.65
CA SER A 7 4.73 9.72 -32.85
C SER A 7 3.26 9.36 -32.61
N PHE A 8 2.64 10.03 -31.64
CA PHE A 8 1.20 10.01 -31.42
C PHE A 8 0.56 11.07 -32.33
N VAL A 9 -0.23 10.64 -33.31
CA VAL A 9 -1.10 11.51 -34.13
C VAL A 9 -2.54 11.29 -33.67
N GLY A 10 -3.04 12.16 -32.80
CA GLY A 10 -4.45 12.23 -32.46
C GLY A 10 -5.18 13.07 -33.51
N ALA A 11 -5.81 12.38 -34.47
CA ALA A 11 -6.74 13.00 -35.40
C ALA A 11 -7.96 13.54 -34.64
N GLY A 12 -8.34 14.78 -34.95
CA GLY A 12 -9.48 15.46 -34.36
C GLY A 12 -10.78 14.68 -34.51
N ALA A 13 -11.38 14.33 -33.38
CA ALA A 13 -12.78 13.98 -33.28
C ALA A 13 -13.46 15.09 -32.49
N ASN A 14 -14.46 15.72 -33.13
CA ASN A 14 -15.35 16.71 -32.54
C ASN A 14 -15.78 16.31 -31.12
N PRO A 15 -15.87 17.26 -30.17
CA PRO A 15 -16.63 17.01 -28.96
C PRO A 15 -18.10 16.87 -29.37
N GLN A 16 -18.53 15.62 -29.55
CA GLN A 16 -19.95 15.28 -29.57
C GLN A 16 -20.53 15.85 -28.27
N THR A 17 -21.29 16.94 -28.40
CA THR A 17 -22.04 17.54 -27.32
C THR A 17 -22.97 16.45 -26.79
N TRP A 18 -22.68 16.03 -25.56
CA TRP A 18 -23.41 15.00 -24.86
C TRP A 18 -24.87 15.44 -24.83
N ARG A 19 -25.68 14.72 -25.60
CA ARG A 19 -27.08 15.02 -25.83
C ARG A 19 -27.77 15.05 -24.47
N SER A 20 -28.28 16.24 -24.18
CA SER A 20 -29.26 16.63 -23.17
C SER A 20 -29.80 15.52 -22.28
N SER A 21 -29.46 15.66 -21.00
CA SER A 21 -30.22 15.29 -19.81
C SER A 21 -31.73 15.10 -20.03
N GLU A 22 -32.15 13.87 -20.29
CA GLU A 22 -33.32 13.33 -19.60
C GLU A 22 -32.87 12.99 -18.16
N PRO A 23 -33.66 13.35 -17.16
CA PRO A 23 -33.09 13.81 -15.90
C PRO A 23 -32.65 12.61 -15.06
N PHE A 24 -31.38 12.62 -14.64
CA PHE A 24 -30.88 11.80 -13.54
C PHE A 24 -31.86 11.83 -12.33
N ALA A 25 -32.58 12.94 -12.16
CA ALA A 25 -33.63 13.10 -11.16
C ALA A 25 -34.86 12.20 -11.34
N ALA A 26 -35.27 11.81 -12.56
CA ALA A 26 -36.42 10.91 -12.74
C ALA A 26 -36.09 9.48 -12.30
N ALA A 27 -34.89 8.99 -12.63
CA ALA A 27 -34.40 7.71 -12.13
C ALA A 27 -34.26 7.71 -10.59
N TYR A 28 -33.88 8.85 -10.02
CA TYR A 28 -33.80 9.03 -8.57
C TYR A 28 -35.19 9.10 -7.90
N ALA A 29 -36.18 9.68 -8.58
CA ALA A 29 -37.55 9.81 -8.07
C ALA A 29 -38.29 8.48 -8.03
N ASP A 30 -38.07 7.60 -9.02
CA ASP A 30 -38.68 6.27 -9.05
C ASP A 30 -38.20 5.42 -7.86
N TYR A 31 -36.90 5.50 -7.56
CA TYR A 31 -36.27 4.84 -6.40
C TYR A 31 -36.68 5.46 -5.05
N ALA A 32 -37.01 6.75 -5.02
CA ALA A 32 -37.42 7.46 -3.80
C ALA A 32 -38.91 7.28 -3.47
N SER A 33 -39.74 6.86 -4.43
CA SER A 33 -41.18 6.64 -4.22
C SER A 33 -41.48 5.35 -3.45
N GLU A 34 -40.54 4.40 -3.45
CA GLU A 34 -40.51 3.28 -2.51
C GLU A 34 -39.92 3.77 -1.19
N ALA A 35 -40.71 4.57 -0.46
CA ALA A 35 -40.40 4.99 0.90
C ALA A 35 -40.42 3.75 1.80
N VAL A 36 -39.30 3.02 1.83
CA VAL A 36 -39.00 2.05 2.87
C VAL A 36 -39.00 2.85 4.17
N GLU A 37 -40.04 2.67 4.97
CA GLU A 37 -40.12 3.23 6.30
C GLU A 37 -39.02 2.60 7.14
N LEU A 38 -37.86 3.25 7.14
CA LEU A 38 -36.72 2.88 7.95
C LEU A 38 -37.17 3.00 9.41
N PRO A 39 -37.22 1.90 10.19
CA PRO A 39 -37.48 2.01 11.61
C PRO A 39 -36.40 2.95 12.17
N GLN A 40 -36.86 4.08 12.72
CA GLN A 40 -36.03 5.06 13.43
C GLN A 40 -35.58 4.44 14.76
N THR A 41 -34.77 3.40 14.69
CA THR A 41 -34.02 2.92 15.85
C THR A 41 -32.87 3.90 16.02
N SER A 42 -33.12 4.94 16.82
CA SER A 42 -32.07 5.78 17.41
C SER A 42 -31.28 4.92 18.41
N GLU A 43 -30.57 3.92 17.90
CA GLU A 43 -29.45 3.33 18.58
C GLU A 43 -28.28 4.23 18.22
N ALA A 44 -27.76 4.98 19.19
CA ALA A 44 -26.53 5.73 19.03
C ALA A 44 -25.40 4.74 18.71
N ALA A 45 -25.24 4.42 17.42
CA ALA A 45 -24.15 3.59 16.95
C ALA A 45 -22.87 4.31 17.33
N ALA A 46 -22.15 3.73 18.31
CA ALA A 46 -20.83 4.20 18.66
C ALA A 46 -20.01 4.37 17.37
N PRO A 47 -19.26 5.47 17.21
CA PRO A 47 -18.45 5.65 16.01
C PRO A 47 -17.59 4.40 15.81
N PRO A 48 -17.47 3.88 14.57
CA PRO A 48 -16.69 2.68 14.32
C PRO A 48 -15.31 2.87 14.95
N PRO A 49 -14.79 1.85 15.67
CA PRO A 49 -13.51 1.97 16.34
C PRO A 49 -12.47 2.40 15.30
N LYS A 50 -11.79 3.52 15.57
CA LYS A 50 -10.72 4.00 14.69
C LYS A 50 -9.71 2.86 14.54
N PRO A 51 -9.24 2.55 13.32
CA PRO A 51 -8.26 1.49 13.14
C PRO A 51 -7.04 1.79 14.02
N HIS A 52 -6.75 0.88 14.95
CA HIS A 52 -5.64 1.02 15.87
C HIS A 52 -4.32 0.79 15.13
N PHE A 53 -3.44 1.77 15.17
CA PHE A 53 -2.06 1.62 14.69
C PHE A 53 -1.24 0.87 15.74
N ASP A 54 -0.67 -0.28 15.37
CA ASP A 54 0.24 -1.01 16.24
C ASP A 54 1.65 -0.39 16.21
N ALA A 55 1.99 0.33 17.27
CA ALA A 55 3.30 0.96 17.44
C ALA A 55 4.38 0.02 18.00
N THR A 56 4.03 -1.21 18.39
CA THR A 56 4.93 -2.15 19.08
C THR A 56 6.22 -2.43 18.28
N PRO A 57 6.17 -2.66 16.95
CA PRO A 57 7.38 -2.88 16.16
C PRO A 57 8.33 -1.68 16.15
N PHE A 58 7.81 -0.45 16.22
CA PHE A 58 8.59 0.78 16.08
C PHE A 58 9.40 1.13 17.33
N LYS A 59 9.19 0.42 18.44
CA LYS A 59 10.01 0.52 19.66
C LYS A 59 11.29 -0.32 19.60
N ARG A 60 11.33 -1.31 18.70
CA ARG A 60 12.45 -2.25 18.53
C ARG A 60 13.31 -1.79 17.37
N LEU A 61 14.48 -1.22 17.66
CA LEU A 61 15.35 -0.57 16.68
C LEU A 61 16.74 -1.20 16.57
N SER A 62 17.03 -2.25 17.34
CA SER A 62 18.30 -2.95 17.22
C SER A 62 18.35 -3.79 15.95
N ALA A 63 19.56 -4.01 15.42
CA ALA A 63 19.76 -4.85 14.25
C ALA A 63 19.32 -6.29 14.47
N GLU A 64 19.50 -6.82 15.68
CA GLU A 64 19.12 -8.19 16.06
C GLU A 64 17.60 -8.38 16.08
N GLU A 65 16.86 -7.43 16.66
CA GLU A 65 15.40 -7.45 16.66
C GLU A 65 14.84 -7.35 15.24
N ILE A 66 15.42 -6.46 14.41
CA ILE A 66 14.98 -6.28 13.03
C ILE A 66 15.31 -7.51 12.18
N ALA A 67 16.47 -8.14 12.38
CA ALA A 67 16.82 -9.39 11.72
C ALA A 67 15.82 -10.50 12.06
N THR A 68 15.40 -10.58 13.32
CA THR A 68 14.37 -11.51 13.79
C THR A 68 13.00 -11.21 13.16
N ASP A 69 12.62 -9.92 13.09
CA ASP A 69 11.36 -9.50 12.47
C ASP A 69 11.30 -9.78 10.95
N ILE A 70 12.44 -9.71 10.26
CA ILE A 70 12.53 -10.03 8.82
C ILE A 70 12.59 -11.55 8.59
N ASP A 71 13.04 -12.30 9.60
CA ASP A 71 13.30 -13.74 9.55
C ASP A 71 14.34 -14.09 8.46
N VAL A 72 15.51 -13.42 8.44
CA VAL A 72 16.56 -13.71 7.45
C VAL A 72 17.29 -15.00 7.83
N LEU A 73 17.33 -15.98 6.92
CA LEU A 73 17.99 -17.27 7.12
C LEU A 73 19.19 -17.44 6.18
N ALA A 74 20.22 -18.15 6.64
CA ALA A 74 21.41 -18.43 5.83
C ALA A 74 21.14 -19.35 4.62
N SER A 75 20.00 -20.04 4.62
CA SER A 75 19.52 -20.89 3.51
C SER A 75 18.65 -20.15 2.51
N ASP A 76 18.32 -18.87 2.75
CA ASP A 76 17.45 -18.10 1.86
C ASP A 76 18.09 -17.93 0.47
N THR A 77 17.27 -18.11 -0.57
CA THR A 77 17.68 -17.76 -1.93
C THR A 77 17.59 -16.24 -2.14
N PRO A 78 18.27 -15.68 -3.15
CA PRO A 78 18.11 -14.26 -3.49
C PRO A 78 16.65 -13.84 -3.73
N SER A 79 15.82 -14.73 -4.27
CA SER A 79 14.38 -14.48 -4.47
C SER A 79 13.61 -14.39 -3.14
N ASP A 80 13.95 -15.23 -2.16
CA ASP A 80 13.35 -15.23 -0.83
C ASP A 80 13.67 -13.94 -0.08
N LEU A 81 14.94 -13.52 -0.11
CA LEU A 81 15.39 -12.26 0.49
C LEU A 81 14.65 -11.05 -0.09
N GLN A 82 14.42 -11.03 -1.41
CA GLN A 82 13.65 -9.99 -2.07
C GLN A 82 12.17 -9.99 -1.66
N ARG A 83 11.57 -11.17 -1.49
CA ARG A 83 10.18 -11.31 -1.00
C ARG A 83 10.05 -10.85 0.45
N LYS A 84 11.00 -11.20 1.31
CA LYS A 84 11.08 -10.77 2.71
C LYS A 84 11.21 -9.24 2.80
N ARG A 85 12.09 -8.62 1.99
CA ARG A 85 12.23 -7.16 1.89
C ARG A 85 10.91 -6.46 1.60
N ARG A 86 10.19 -6.89 0.56
CA ARG A 86 8.90 -6.29 0.17
C ARG A 86 7.86 -6.44 1.27
N SER A 87 7.85 -7.57 1.95
CA SER A 87 6.90 -7.86 3.02
C SER A 87 7.16 -6.99 4.24
N PHE A 88 8.43 -6.87 4.65
CA PHE A 88 8.83 -5.98 5.72
C PHE A 88 8.50 -4.52 5.40
N ALA A 89 8.80 -4.07 4.17
CA ALA A 89 8.54 -2.71 3.75
C ALA A 89 7.05 -2.35 3.78
N ARG A 90 6.16 -3.28 3.40
CA ARG A 90 4.72 -3.05 3.42
C ARG A 90 4.18 -2.67 4.80
N LEU A 91 4.79 -3.21 5.86
CA LEU A 91 4.40 -3.02 7.25
C LEU A 91 5.18 -1.86 7.93
N ASN A 92 6.38 -1.54 7.45
CA ASN A 92 7.30 -0.60 8.12
C ASN A 92 7.62 0.66 7.29
N HIS A 93 6.90 0.95 6.19
CA HIS A 93 7.21 2.11 5.34
C HIS A 93 6.90 3.44 6.06
N PRO A 94 7.82 4.43 6.06
CA PRO A 94 7.60 5.72 6.74
C PRO A 94 6.35 6.46 6.22
N ASP A 95 6.07 6.41 4.92
CA ASP A 95 4.89 7.07 4.32
C ASP A 95 3.55 6.52 4.82
N ARG A 96 3.52 5.27 5.29
CA ARG A 96 2.32 4.62 5.83
C ARG A 96 2.26 4.69 7.36
N THR A 97 3.26 5.29 7.97
CA THR A 97 3.44 5.36 9.42
C THR A 97 3.02 6.75 9.92
N PRO A 98 2.32 6.85 11.07
CA PRO A 98 2.01 8.12 11.72
C PRO A 98 3.27 8.96 11.95
N SER A 99 3.12 10.28 11.92
CA SER A 99 4.23 11.25 11.99
C SER A 99 5.22 10.98 13.12
N GLU A 100 4.70 10.64 14.30
CA GLU A 100 5.46 10.38 15.52
C GLU A 100 6.34 9.12 15.45
N TRP A 101 6.08 8.21 14.51
CA TRP A 101 6.83 6.96 14.33
C TRP A 101 7.62 6.89 13.00
N ARG A 102 7.59 7.93 12.16
CA ARG A 102 8.27 7.91 10.84
C ARG A 102 9.78 7.79 10.95
N ASP A 103 10.40 8.39 11.95
CA ASP A 103 11.84 8.30 12.16
C ASP A 103 12.25 6.88 12.57
N ALA A 104 11.45 6.25 13.42
CA ALA A 104 11.60 4.85 13.78
C ALA A 104 11.42 3.93 12.56
N ALA A 105 10.38 4.17 11.75
CA ALA A 105 10.13 3.43 10.50
C ALA A 105 11.30 3.55 9.51
N THR A 106 11.83 4.77 9.37
CA THR A 106 13.00 5.06 8.53
C THR A 106 14.23 4.31 9.01
N THR A 107 14.49 4.35 10.32
CA THR A 107 15.61 3.61 10.94
C THR A 107 15.47 2.12 10.71
N ARG A 108 14.27 1.54 10.95
CA ARG A 108 13.98 0.12 10.71
C ARG A 108 14.20 -0.26 9.25
N MET A 109 13.73 0.55 8.30
CA MET A 109 13.90 0.29 6.87
C MET A 109 15.38 0.33 6.45
N LYS A 110 16.16 1.28 6.98
CA LYS A 110 17.61 1.37 6.70
C LYS A 110 18.34 0.12 7.16
N ILE A 111 18.10 -0.30 8.40
CA ILE A 111 18.73 -1.51 8.97
C ILE A 111 18.29 -2.75 8.19
N ALA A 112 16.99 -2.88 7.88
CA ALA A 112 16.47 -3.99 7.09
C ALA A 112 17.14 -4.10 5.71
N ASN A 113 17.31 -2.98 5.02
CA ASN A 113 17.99 -2.95 3.72
C ASN A 113 19.44 -3.42 3.85
N GLN A 114 20.18 -2.91 4.85
CA GLN A 114 21.56 -3.31 5.11
C GLN A 114 21.69 -4.83 5.35
N LEU A 115 20.83 -5.39 6.23
CA LEU A 115 20.82 -6.82 6.54
C LEU A 115 20.52 -7.69 5.31
N ILE A 116 19.56 -7.26 4.49
CA ILE A 116 19.17 -7.99 3.28
C ILE A 116 20.27 -7.91 2.21
N ASP A 117 20.90 -6.75 2.04
CA ASP A 117 22.01 -6.57 1.10
C ASP A 117 23.23 -7.41 1.52
N GLU A 118 23.51 -7.53 2.82
CA GLU A 118 24.51 -8.45 3.36
C GLU A 118 24.17 -9.92 3.09
N ALA A 119 22.93 -10.33 3.34
CA ALA A 119 22.48 -11.69 3.07
C ALA A 119 22.57 -12.03 1.56
N LEU A 120 22.21 -11.08 0.69
CA LEU A 120 22.32 -11.24 -0.76
C LEU A 120 23.78 -11.42 -1.19
N ARG A 121 24.71 -10.62 -0.67
CA ARG A 121 26.14 -10.77 -0.94
C ARG A 121 26.65 -12.16 -0.55
N LYS A 122 26.25 -12.67 0.62
CA LYS A 122 26.61 -14.01 1.08
C LYS A 122 25.99 -15.12 0.23
N ALA A 123 24.73 -14.95 -0.18
CA ALA A 123 24.03 -15.93 -1.01
C ALA A 123 24.67 -16.08 -2.40
N VAL A 124 25.10 -14.97 -3.02
CA VAL A 124 25.82 -14.99 -4.31
C VAL A 124 27.20 -15.62 -4.17
N ALA A 125 27.95 -15.29 -3.12
CA ALA A 125 29.28 -15.86 -2.88
C ALA A 125 29.24 -17.38 -2.66
N LYS A 126 28.13 -17.93 -2.14
CA LYS A 126 27.91 -19.38 -1.99
C LYS A 126 27.59 -20.08 -3.31
N GLN A 127 27.18 -19.34 -4.34
CA GLN A 127 26.80 -19.87 -5.66
C GLN A 127 27.94 -19.79 -6.69
N ALA A 128 29.05 -19.12 -6.35
CA ALA A 128 30.26 -19.03 -7.15
C ALA A 128 31.22 -20.17 -6.82
#